data_AF-A0A293MBU7-F1
#
_entry.id   AF-A0A293MBU7-F1
#
_cell.length_a   1.000
_cell.length_b   1.000
_cell.length_c   1.000
_cell.angle_alpha   90.00
_cell.angle_beta   90.00
_cell.angle_gamma   90.00
#
_symmetry.space_group_name_H-M   'P 1'
#
loop_
_entity.id
_entity.type
_entity.pdbx_description
1 polymer ?
#
loop_
_entity_poly.entity_id
_entity_poly.type
_entity_poly.pdbx_seq_one_letter_code
_entity_poly.pdbx_strand_id
1 'polypeptide(L)'
;MDLYVYVWEKDTFSGFDDPSALLWKQKKQLNRYRKLRYKRTQNLLTGQTAATPEMIEKAEAMKEEILSHWHPNLTINIIDDHTPWHPGRVPAPLDQYVEFEPTTGQYYPIVYLNDYWNLARDYKPINETTEWLDLELTYQPLSMFRWQLYMAQGMRSFSFLGQDLLEESDEDR
;
A
#
# COMPACT_ATOMS: atom_id res chain seq x y z
N MET A 1 -2.67 9.14 2.84
CA MET A 1 -4.00 9.64 2.47
C MET A 1 -4.98 9.17 3.52
N ASP A 2 -5.82 10.08 4.00
CA ASP A 2 -6.87 9.79 4.95
C ASP A 2 -8.17 9.75 4.13
N LEU A 3 -8.86 8.60 4.13
CA LEU A 3 -10.17 8.46 3.49
C LEU A 3 -11.24 8.52 4.59
N TYR A 4 -12.15 9.47 4.44
CA TYR A 4 -13.30 9.63 5.33
C TYR A 4 -14.53 9.09 4.60
N VAL A 5 -15.21 8.12 5.20
CA VAL A 5 -16.46 7.57 4.67
C VAL A 5 -17.57 8.04 5.59
N TYR A 6 -18.40 8.95 5.07
CA TYR A 6 -19.58 9.42 5.78
C TYR A 6 -20.74 8.53 5.39
N VAL A 7 -21.24 7.75 6.34
CA VAL A 7 -22.51 7.03 6.20
C VAL A 7 -23.54 7.83 6.97
N TRP A 8 -24.68 8.07 6.35
CA TRP A 8 -25.69 8.92 6.92
C TRP A 8 -27.07 8.29 6.69
N GLU A 9 -27.95 8.45 7.68
CA GLU A 9 -29.18 7.66 7.84
C GLU A 9 -30.46 8.44 7.46
N LYS A 10 -30.42 9.78 7.42
CA LYS A 10 -31.61 10.60 7.11
C LYS A 10 -31.82 10.68 5.58
N ASP A 11 -32.72 11.53 5.08
CA ASP A 11 -32.96 11.72 3.62
C ASP A 11 -32.40 13.04 3.03
N THR A 12 -31.93 13.99 3.86
CA THR A 12 -31.11 15.16 3.41
C THR A 12 -29.70 15.36 4.04
N PHE A 13 -28.62 15.23 3.24
CA PHE A 13 -27.24 15.45 3.70
C PHE A 13 -26.99 16.92 4.07
N SER A 14 -26.61 17.21 5.32
CA SER A 14 -26.50 18.58 5.85
C SER A 14 -25.08 19.16 5.88
N GLY A 15 -24.03 18.37 5.63
CA GLY A 15 -22.64 18.85 5.56
C GLY A 15 -21.61 17.85 6.10
N PHE A 16 -20.32 18.13 5.84
CA PHE A 16 -19.18 17.30 6.28
C PHE A 16 -18.61 17.72 7.65
N ASP A 17 -19.12 18.81 8.23
CA ASP A 17 -18.57 19.42 9.44
C ASP A 17 -19.18 18.87 10.74
N ASP A 18 -20.02 17.85 10.67
CA ASP A 18 -20.60 17.20 11.84
C ASP A 18 -19.71 16.04 12.32
N PRO A 19 -18.97 16.17 13.42
CA PRO A 19 -18.10 15.10 13.92
C PRO A 19 -18.92 13.88 14.37
N SER A 20 -20.20 14.05 14.67
CA SER A 20 -21.08 12.94 15.06
C SER A 20 -21.54 12.08 13.87
N ALA A 21 -21.37 12.58 12.63
CA ALA A 21 -21.65 11.84 11.41
C ALA A 21 -20.47 10.98 10.93
N LEU A 22 -19.27 11.13 11.52
CA LEU A 22 -18.12 10.30 11.21
C LEU A 22 -18.19 9.00 12.03
N LEU A 23 -18.73 7.95 11.41
CA LEU A 23 -18.85 6.64 12.04
C LEU A 23 -17.55 5.83 11.97
N TRP A 24 -16.78 5.97 10.89
CA TRP A 24 -15.60 5.16 10.64
C TRP A 24 -14.58 5.87 9.74
N LYS A 25 -13.28 5.61 9.95
CA LYS A 25 -12.17 6.21 9.19
C LYS A 25 -11.09 5.19 8.88
N GLN A 26 -10.56 5.24 7.65
CA GLN A 26 -9.39 4.46 7.26
C GLN A 26 -8.26 5.35 6.75
N LYS A 27 -7.02 4.96 7.09
CA LYS A 27 -5.80 5.65 6.67
C LYS A 27 -4.85 4.69 5.98
N LYS A 28 -4.28 5.11 4.84
CA LYS A 28 -3.23 4.36 4.14
C LYS A 28 -2.09 5.28 3.70
N GLN A 29 -0.86 4.83 3.89
CA GLN A 29 0.31 5.47 3.33
C GLN A 29 0.40 5.15 1.82
N LEU A 30 0.53 6.19 1.00
CA LEU A 30 0.55 6.05 -0.47
C LEU A 30 1.95 5.87 -1.03
N ASN A 31 2.94 6.51 -0.41
CA ASN A 31 4.33 6.37 -0.81
C ASN A 31 4.96 5.09 -0.26
N ARG A 32 5.86 4.50 -1.03
CA ARG A 32 6.63 3.32 -0.63
C ARG A 32 8.10 3.66 -0.49
N TYR A 33 8.70 3.35 0.64
CA TYR A 33 10.14 3.49 0.83
C TYR A 33 10.87 2.28 0.25
N ARG A 34 11.95 2.53 -0.50
CA ARG A 34 12.82 1.48 -1.03
C ARG A 34 14.27 1.85 -0.80
N LYS A 35 15.08 0.86 -0.45
CA LYS A 35 16.53 0.99 -0.37
C LYS A 35 17.10 0.91 -1.78
N LEU A 36 17.78 1.96 -2.22
CA LEU A 36 18.57 1.95 -3.43
C LEU A 36 20.00 1.57 -3.05
N ARG A 37 20.46 0.41 -3.52
CA ARG A 37 21.85 -0.04 -3.37
C ARG A 37 22.63 0.37 -4.63
N TYR A 38 23.64 1.20 -4.48
CA TYR A 38 24.51 1.57 -5.58
C TYR A 38 25.57 0.48 -5.80
N LYS A 39 25.46 -0.27 -6.90
CA LYS A 39 26.48 -1.26 -7.29
C LYS A 39 27.37 -0.65 -8.37
N ARG A 40 28.68 -0.62 -8.12
CA ARG A 40 29.67 -0.27 -9.15
C ARG A 40 29.79 -1.44 -10.13
N THR A 41 29.06 -1.39 -11.23
CA THR A 41 29.17 -2.39 -12.30
C THR A 41 29.98 -1.80 -13.45
N GLN A 42 31.13 -2.41 -13.75
CA GLN A 42 31.93 -2.08 -14.92
C GLN A 42 31.57 -3.05 -16.06
N ASN A 43 31.35 -2.54 -17.27
CA ASN A 43 31.15 -3.41 -18.43
C ASN A 43 32.48 -4.07 -18.81
N LEU A 44 32.58 -5.38 -18.63
CA LEU A 44 33.80 -6.15 -18.86
C LEU A 44 34.19 -6.27 -20.35
N LEU A 45 33.24 -6.02 -21.28
CA LEU A 45 33.47 -6.13 -22.73
C LEU A 45 33.88 -4.81 -23.37
N THR A 46 33.39 -3.67 -22.85
CA THR A 46 33.64 -2.34 -23.43
C THR A 46 34.51 -1.44 -22.56
N GLY A 47 34.80 -1.84 -21.32
CA GLY A 47 35.60 -1.07 -20.35
C GLY A 47 34.96 0.24 -19.88
N GLN A 48 33.86 0.66 -20.51
CA GLN A 48 33.14 1.90 -20.23
C GLN A 48 32.06 1.65 -19.17
N THR A 49 32.01 2.53 -18.18
CA THR A 49 30.98 2.50 -17.13
C THR A 49 29.77 3.30 -17.64
N ALA A 50 28.60 2.67 -17.75
CA ALA A 50 27.37 3.32 -18.20
C ALA A 50 26.68 4.18 -17.11
N ALA A 51 27.28 4.26 -15.93
CA ALA A 51 26.75 5.03 -14.81
C ALA A 51 27.14 6.51 -14.93
N THR A 52 26.19 7.40 -14.67
CA THR A 52 26.42 8.85 -14.57
C THR A 52 27.43 9.15 -13.45
N PRO A 53 28.30 10.17 -13.62
CA PRO A 53 29.35 10.48 -12.66
C PRO A 53 28.83 10.74 -11.23
N GLU A 54 27.62 11.31 -11.11
CA GLU A 54 26.93 11.52 -9.83
C GLU A 54 26.57 10.21 -9.10
N MET A 55 26.24 9.14 -9.84
CA MET A 55 25.93 7.84 -9.24
C MET A 55 27.18 7.14 -8.70
N ILE A 56 28.34 7.41 -9.29
CA ILE A 56 29.63 6.82 -8.88
C ILE A 56 30.10 7.49 -7.58
N GLU A 57 30.00 8.81 -7.48
CA GLU A 57 30.36 9.56 -6.27
C GLU A 57 29.42 9.23 -5.10
N LYS A 58 28.11 9.12 -5.37
CA LYS A 58 27.14 8.66 -4.38
C LYS A 58 27.39 7.22 -3.92
N ALA A 59 27.81 6.32 -4.81
CA ALA A 59 28.16 4.95 -4.43
C ALA A 59 29.38 4.87 -3.50
N GLU A 60 30.33 5.80 -3.65
CA GLU A 60 31.54 5.87 -2.82
C GLU A 60 31.28 6.54 -1.46
N ALA A 61 30.35 7.51 -1.38
CA ALA A 61 30.00 8.22 -0.15
C ALA A 61 28.87 7.55 0.67
N MET A 62 27.84 7.01 0.00
CA MET A 62 26.67 6.39 0.62
C MET A 62 26.35 5.04 -0.07
N LYS A 63 26.57 3.94 0.65
CA LYS A 63 26.31 2.59 0.13
C LYS A 63 24.82 2.30 -0.08
N GLU A 64 23.95 2.90 0.73
CA GLU A 64 22.50 2.72 0.67
C GLU A 64 21.78 4.05 0.88
N GLU A 65 20.83 4.38 0.00
CA GLU A 65 19.93 5.54 0.13
C GLU A 65 18.48 5.04 0.21
N ILE A 66 17.70 5.55 1.17
CA ILE A 66 16.26 5.24 1.27
C ILE A 66 15.51 6.28 0.44
N LEU A 67 14.93 5.86 -0.68
CA LEU A 67 14.15 6.71 -1.56
C LEU A 67 12.65 6.42 -1.46
N SER A 68 11.88 7.50 -1.33
CA SER A 68 10.41 7.44 -1.40
C SER A 68 9.97 7.27 -2.85
N HIS A 69 9.04 6.36 -3.11
CA HIS A 69 8.49 6.12 -4.44
C HIS A 69 6.97 6.36 -4.46
N TRP A 70 6.48 6.89 -5.58
CA TRP A 70 5.09 7.23 -5.84
C TRP A 70 4.48 6.41 -6.97
N HIS A 71 3.20 6.09 -6.84
CA HIS A 71 2.40 5.52 -7.91
C HIS A 71 1.12 6.37 -8.07
N PRO A 72 0.76 6.79 -9.29
CA PRO A 72 -0.35 7.71 -9.49
C PRO A 72 -1.71 7.05 -9.26
N ASN A 73 -1.87 5.74 -9.46
CA ASN A 73 -3.20 5.13 -9.40
C ASN A 73 -3.49 4.51 -8.04
N LEU A 74 -4.70 4.72 -7.51
CA LEU A 74 -5.24 4.03 -6.35
C LEU A 74 -6.71 3.67 -6.60
N THR A 75 -7.07 2.42 -6.34
CA THR A 75 -8.46 1.97 -6.42
C THR A 75 -9.08 1.91 -5.03
N ILE A 76 -10.25 2.50 -4.84
CA ILE A 76 -11.06 2.37 -3.64
C ILE A 76 -12.14 1.32 -3.92
N ASN A 77 -12.09 0.22 -3.19
CA ASN A 77 -13.07 -0.86 -3.29
C ASN A 77 -13.98 -0.86 -2.07
N ILE A 78 -15.30 -0.83 -2.28
CA ILE A 78 -16.27 -1.24 -1.25
C ILE A 78 -16.55 -2.72 -1.45
N ILE A 79 -16.38 -3.51 -0.40
CA ILE A 79 -16.63 -4.94 -0.47
C ILE A 79 -18.12 -5.18 -0.33
N ASP A 80 -18.66 -5.92 -1.29
CA ASP A 80 -20.01 -6.47 -1.21
C ASP A 80 -19.96 -7.77 -0.42
N ASP A 81 -20.32 -7.70 0.86
CA ASP A 81 -20.35 -8.82 1.80
C ASP A 81 -21.73 -8.96 2.45
N HIS A 82 -22.20 -10.20 2.51
CA HIS A 82 -23.43 -10.60 3.19
C HIS A 82 -23.17 -11.59 4.32
N THR A 83 -21.89 -11.82 4.66
CA THR A 83 -21.48 -12.72 5.72
C THR A 83 -21.71 -12.05 7.08
N PRO A 84 -22.39 -12.72 8.04
CA PRO A 84 -22.56 -12.20 9.39
C PRO A 84 -21.29 -12.45 10.21
N TRP A 85 -20.27 -11.61 10.01
CA TRP A 85 -19.04 -11.68 10.81
C TRP A 85 -19.29 -11.33 12.27
N HIS A 86 -18.57 -12.02 13.14
CA HIS A 86 -18.52 -11.76 14.57
C HIS A 86 -17.06 -11.54 14.99
N PRO A 87 -16.79 -10.77 16.04
CA PRO A 87 -15.43 -10.58 16.56
C PRO A 87 -14.74 -11.94 16.80
N GLY A 88 -13.54 -12.11 16.27
CA GLY A 88 -12.74 -13.34 16.39
C GLY A 88 -13.16 -14.51 15.50
N ARG A 89 -14.20 -14.36 14.68
CA ARG A 89 -14.59 -15.36 13.65
C ARG A 89 -14.11 -15.03 12.24
N VAL A 90 -13.59 -13.81 12.04
CA VAL A 90 -13.01 -13.39 10.77
C VAL A 90 -11.68 -14.12 10.54
N PRO A 91 -11.49 -14.84 9.42
CA PRO A 91 -10.25 -15.52 9.15
C PRO A 91 -9.14 -14.54 8.79
N ALA A 92 -7.91 -14.83 9.23
CA ALA A 92 -6.73 -14.08 8.80
C ALA A 92 -6.53 -14.23 7.28
N PRO A 93 -6.22 -13.15 6.54
CA PRO A 93 -5.82 -11.81 6.98
C PRO A 93 -6.96 -10.78 6.90
N LEU A 94 -8.19 -11.24 6.66
CA LEU A 94 -9.36 -10.37 6.46
C LEU A 94 -9.70 -9.61 7.75
N ASP A 95 -9.39 -10.21 8.90
CA ASP A 95 -9.53 -9.65 10.24
C ASP A 95 -8.87 -8.26 10.38
N GLN A 96 -7.80 -7.99 9.64
CA GLN A 96 -7.11 -6.69 9.64
C GLN A 96 -7.91 -5.56 8.98
N TYR A 97 -8.92 -5.90 8.18
CA TYR A 97 -9.73 -4.95 7.41
C TYR A 97 -11.16 -4.82 7.92
N VAL A 98 -11.57 -5.67 8.87
CA VAL A 98 -12.92 -5.68 9.44
C VAL A 98 -12.86 -5.05 10.82
N GLU A 99 -13.55 -3.92 10.98
CA GLU A 99 -13.71 -3.24 12.27
C GLU A 99 -15.14 -3.40 12.78
N PHE A 100 -15.27 -3.73 14.07
CA PHE A 100 -16.56 -3.99 14.72
C PHE A 100 -16.98 -2.80 15.58
N GLU A 101 -18.25 -2.45 15.49
CA GLU A 101 -18.87 -1.48 16.40
C GLU A 101 -19.02 -2.10 17.80
N PRO A 102 -18.52 -1.43 18.86
CA PRO A 102 -18.52 -2.01 20.20
C PRO A 102 -19.92 -2.21 20.81
N THR A 103 -20.92 -1.43 20.37
CA THR A 103 -22.26 -1.43 20.97
C THR A 103 -23.17 -2.49 20.37
N THR A 104 -23.22 -2.59 19.04
CA THR A 104 -24.14 -3.48 18.32
C THR A 104 -23.50 -4.83 17.99
N GLY A 105 -22.16 -4.91 17.99
CA GLY A 105 -21.41 -6.07 17.52
C GLY A 105 -21.45 -6.27 16.00
N GLN A 106 -22.04 -5.33 15.25
CA GLN A 106 -22.03 -5.32 13.79
C GLN A 106 -20.70 -4.75 13.29
N TYR A 107 -20.30 -5.11 12.08
CA TYR A 107 -19.08 -4.58 11.46
C TYR A 107 -19.38 -3.37 10.57
N TYR A 108 -18.44 -2.44 10.49
CA TYR A 108 -18.52 -1.31 9.57
C TYR A 108 -18.30 -1.77 8.12
N PRO A 109 -18.84 -1.04 7.12
CA PRO A 109 -18.60 -1.34 5.72
C PRO A 109 -17.11 -1.49 5.41
N ILE A 110 -16.74 -2.58 4.77
CA ILE A 110 -15.34 -2.89 4.50
C ILE A 110 -14.90 -2.08 3.27
N VAL A 111 -14.01 -1.12 3.50
CA VAL A 111 -13.34 -0.40 2.42
C VAL A 111 -11.91 -0.92 2.26
N TYR A 112 -11.60 -1.32 1.04
CA TYR A 112 -10.30 -1.83 0.66
C TYR A 112 -9.61 -0.84 -0.28
N LEU A 113 -8.55 -0.21 0.21
CA LEU A 113 -7.69 0.68 -0.56
C LEU A 113 -6.72 -0.17 -1.39
N ASN A 114 -7.14 -0.49 -2.61
CA ASN A 114 -6.55 -1.47 -3.48
C ASN A 114 -5.45 -0.89 -4.37
N ASP A 115 -4.25 -1.45 -4.23
CA ASP A 115 -3.06 -1.23 -5.04
C ASP A 115 -2.52 -2.56 -5.63
N TYR A 116 -3.37 -3.57 -5.74
CA TYR A 116 -3.01 -4.92 -6.19
C TYR A 116 -2.39 -4.94 -7.59
N TRP A 117 -2.88 -4.09 -8.50
CA TRP A 117 -2.36 -3.96 -9.86
C TRP A 117 -1.18 -2.99 -9.98
N ASN A 118 -0.77 -2.35 -8.89
CA ASN A 118 0.34 -1.40 -8.89
C ASN A 118 1.64 -2.18 -8.79
N LEU A 119 2.30 -2.41 -9.92
CA LEU A 119 3.52 -3.22 -9.95
C LEU A 119 4.73 -2.42 -9.50
N ALA A 120 5.72 -3.10 -8.93
CA ALA A 120 6.88 -2.43 -8.36
C ALA A 120 7.63 -1.54 -9.36
N ARG A 121 7.64 -1.91 -10.64
CA ARG A 121 8.28 -1.17 -11.74
C ARG A 121 7.60 0.15 -12.10
N ASP A 122 6.31 0.29 -11.79
CA ASP A 122 5.51 1.46 -12.17
C ASP A 122 5.64 2.59 -11.12
N TYR A 123 6.30 2.31 -10.00
CA TYR A 123 6.60 3.29 -8.96
C TYR A 123 7.78 4.17 -9.36
N LYS A 124 7.59 5.49 -9.32
CA LYS A 124 8.61 6.49 -9.65
C LYS A 124 9.25 7.07 -8.39
N PRO A 125 10.57 7.31 -8.35
CA PRO A 125 11.21 7.93 -7.20
C PRO A 125 10.77 9.39 -7.05
N ILE A 126 10.56 9.81 -5.80
CA ILE A 126 10.27 11.19 -5.41
C ILE A 126 11.60 11.83 -5.03
N ASN A 127 11.95 12.93 -5.69
CA ASN A 127 13.18 13.67 -5.48
C ASN A 127 12.89 15.18 -5.34
N GLU A 128 13.92 15.99 -5.11
CA GLU A 128 13.80 17.44 -4.95
C GLU A 128 13.24 18.17 -6.19
N THR A 129 13.40 17.58 -7.39
CA THR A 129 12.87 18.15 -8.63
C THR A 129 11.37 17.87 -8.85
N THR A 130 10.74 17.05 -8.00
CA THR A 130 9.33 16.69 -8.16
C THR A 130 8.44 17.70 -7.44
N GLU A 131 7.89 18.66 -8.19
CA GLU A 131 7.02 19.71 -7.65
C GLU A 131 5.58 19.21 -7.36
N TRP A 132 5.07 18.29 -8.17
CA TRP A 132 3.68 17.82 -8.13
C TRP A 132 3.61 16.29 -8.28
N LEU A 133 2.62 15.67 -7.65
CA LEU A 133 2.36 14.23 -7.74
C LEU A 133 0.91 14.00 -8.14
N ASP A 134 0.70 13.40 -9.31
CA ASP A 134 -0.64 13.07 -9.79
C ASP A 134 -1.21 11.88 -9.04
N LEU A 135 -2.50 11.94 -8.70
CA LEU A 135 -3.25 10.87 -8.05
C LEU A 135 -4.56 10.62 -8.79
N GLU A 136 -4.69 9.46 -9.40
CA GLU A 136 -5.91 8.96 -10.03
C GLU A 136 -6.64 8.00 -9.08
N LEU A 137 -7.87 8.35 -8.73
CA LEU A 137 -8.73 7.56 -7.85
C LEU A 137 -9.82 6.87 -8.67
N THR A 138 -9.85 5.54 -8.61
CA THR A 138 -10.93 4.74 -9.19
C THR A 138 -11.79 4.16 -8.09
N TYR A 139 -13.11 4.29 -8.20
CA TYR A 139 -14.05 3.69 -7.26
C TYR A 139 -14.80 2.55 -7.92
N GLN A 140 -14.83 1.37 -7.30
CA GLN A 140 -15.60 0.24 -7.82
C GLN A 140 -15.99 -0.75 -6.70
N PRO A 141 -17.21 -1.33 -6.72
CA PRO A 141 -17.55 -2.42 -5.80
C PRO A 141 -16.71 -3.66 -6.10
N LEU A 142 -16.40 -4.44 -5.07
CA LEU A 142 -15.61 -5.66 -5.17
C LEU A 142 -16.32 -6.81 -4.46
N SER A 143 -16.47 -7.94 -5.14
CA SER A 143 -17.06 -9.12 -4.53
C SER A 143 -16.14 -9.75 -3.48
N MET A 144 -16.73 -10.34 -2.44
CA MET A 144 -16.02 -11.03 -1.36
C MET A 144 -15.00 -12.06 -1.88
N PHE A 145 -15.36 -12.89 -2.86
CA PHE A 145 -14.46 -13.90 -3.42
C PHE A 145 -13.23 -13.27 -4.09
N ARG A 146 -13.42 -12.21 -4.87
CA ARG A 146 -12.31 -11.52 -5.56
C ARG A 146 -11.40 -10.83 -4.55
N TRP A 147 -11.97 -10.28 -3.49
CA TRP A 147 -11.21 -9.72 -2.39
C TRP A 147 -10.39 -10.78 -1.64
N GLN A 148 -10.98 -11.95 -1.33
CA GLN A 148 -10.24 -13.08 -0.73
C GLN A 148 -9.04 -13.52 -1.57
N LEU A 149 -9.19 -13.55 -2.90
CA LEU A 149 -8.10 -13.88 -3.82
C LEU A 149 -6.94 -12.87 -3.69
N TYR A 150 -7.25 -11.57 -3.64
CA TYR A 150 -6.24 -10.51 -3.47
C TYR A 150 -5.52 -10.62 -2.13
N MET A 151 -6.28 -10.89 -1.07
CA MET A 151 -5.75 -11.05 0.29
C MET A 151 -4.84 -12.27 0.42
N ALA A 152 -5.23 -13.42 -0.12
CA ALA A 152 -4.43 -14.65 -0.10
C ALA A 152 -3.09 -14.50 -0.85
N GLN A 153 -3.04 -13.71 -1.92
CA GLN A 153 -1.80 -13.43 -2.64
C GLN A 153 -0.90 -12.42 -1.91
N GLY A 154 -1.49 -11.42 -1.27
CA GLY A 154 -0.76 -10.49 -0.39
C GLY A 154 0.00 -11.22 0.73
N MET A 155 -0.59 -12.27 1.31
CA MET A 155 0.07 -13.10 2.34
C MET A 155 1.32 -13.82 1.84
N ARG A 156 1.36 -14.24 0.57
CA ARG A 156 2.57 -14.85 -0.01
C ARG A 156 3.66 -13.81 -0.16
N SER A 157 3.33 -12.59 -0.58
CA SER A 157 4.32 -11.50 -0.63
C SER A 157 4.84 -11.13 0.76
N PHE A 158 4.02 -11.20 1.81
CA PHE A 158 4.47 -11.02 3.20
C PHE A 158 5.34 -12.19 3.70
N SER A 159 5.01 -13.43 3.34
CA SER A 159 5.82 -14.61 3.71
C SER A 159 7.18 -14.61 2.98
N PHE A 160 7.20 -14.22 1.71
CA PHE A 160 8.45 -14.08 0.95
C PHE A 160 9.28 -12.88 1.42
N LEU A 161 8.66 -11.74 1.76
CA LEU A 161 9.39 -10.59 2.32
C LEU A 161 9.97 -10.87 3.71
N GLY A 162 9.28 -11.70 4.52
CA GLY A 162 9.78 -12.18 5.80
C GLY A 162 10.89 -13.24 5.67
N GLN A 163 10.86 -14.05 4.61
CA GLN A 163 11.88 -15.07 4.33
C GLN A 163 13.15 -14.46 3.71
N ASP A 164 13.04 -13.53 2.75
CA ASP A 164 14.20 -12.81 2.17
C ASP A 164 14.97 -12.00 3.23
N LEU A 165 14.27 -11.41 4.21
CA LEU A 165 14.90 -10.67 5.32
C LEU A 165 15.63 -11.56 6.33
N LEU A 166 15.25 -12.84 6.42
CA LEU A 166 15.90 -13.81 7.30
C LEU A 166 17.01 -14.58 6.57
N GLU A 167 16.83 -14.91 5.29
CA GLU A 167 17.85 -15.59 4.47
C GLU A 167 19.05 -14.66 4.15
N GLU A 168 18.86 -13.35 3.94
CA GLU A 168 20.00 -12.41 3.77
C GLU A 168 20.86 -12.28 5.06
N SER A 169 20.39 -12.75 6.22
CA SER A 169 21.15 -12.69 7.49
C SER A 169 22.06 -13.90 7.74
N ASP A 170 21.80 -15.02 7.08
CA ASP A 170 22.50 -16.30 7.31
C ASP A 170 23.44 -16.73 6.16
N GLU A 171 23.40 -16.07 4.99
CA GLU A 171 24.24 -16.42 3.83
C GLU A 171 25.59 -15.69 3.71
N ASP A 172 25.91 -14.73 4.59
CA ASP A 172 27.23 -14.07 4.63
C ASP A 172 28.18 -14.75 5.65
N ARG A 173 28.58 -16.00 5.37
CA ARG A 173 29.77 -16.66 5.95
C ARG A 173 30.72 -17.20 4.90
#